data_AF-L9WVW9-F1
#
_entry.id   AF-L9WVW9-F1
#
_cell.length_a   1.000
_cell.length_b   1.000
_cell.length_c   1.000
_cell.angle_alpha   90.00
_cell.angle_beta   90.00
_cell.angle_gamma   90.00
#
_symmetry.space_group_name_H-M   'P 1'
#
loop_
_entity.id
_entity.type
_entity.pdbx_description
1 polymer ?
#
loop_
_entity_poly.entity_id
_entity_poly.type
_entity_poly.pdbx_seq_one_letter_code
_entity_poly.pdbx_strand_id
1 'polypeptide(L)' 'MQQFKVDDRVRIDIPDETDPDYRLHGEHGTIAKILSDDAAELTGNPRDSQLYRIELDSGQTIDMRWRSLRPPIED' A
#
# COMPACT_ATOMS: atom_id res chain seq x y z
N MET A 1 15.41 1.23 -3.50
CA MET A 1 13.98 0.93 -3.73
C MET A 1 13.44 0.37 -2.43
N GLN A 2 12.40 0.99 -1.86
CA GLN A 2 11.87 0.58 -0.56
C GLN A 2 10.90 -0.58 -0.77
N GLN A 3 11.21 -1.71 -0.15
CA GLN A 3 10.31 -2.85 -0.04
C GLN A 3 9.86 -2.90 1.41
N PHE A 4 8.55 -2.95 1.61
CA PHE A 4 7.99 -3.06 2.94
C PHE A 4 7.89 -4.53 3.36
N LYS A 5 7.92 -4.78 4.66
CA LYS A 5 7.72 -6.11 5.26
C LYS A 5 6.47 -6.10 6.14
N VAL A 6 6.04 -7.29 6.55
CA VAL A 6 5.03 -7.44 7.61
C VAL A 6 5.53 -6.72 8.87
N ASP A 7 4.60 -6.12 9.60
CA ASP A 7 4.80 -5.27 10.77
C ASP A 7 5.43 -3.89 10.50
N ASP A 8 5.78 -3.55 9.24
CA ASP A 8 6.17 -2.19 8.92
C ASP A 8 4.98 -1.24 9.02
N ARG A 9 5.23 -0.08 9.64
CA ARG A 9 4.34 1.06 9.62
C ARG A 9 4.44 1.77 8.27
N VAL A 10 3.31 2.17 7.71
CA VAL A 10 3.24 2.85 6.41
C VAL A 10 2.20 3.96 6.39
N ARG A 11 2.37 4.89 5.46
CA ARG A 11 1.37 5.89 5.06
C ARG A 11 0.88 5.60 3.65
N ILE A 12 -0.41 5.76 3.42
CA ILE A 12 -1.00 5.72 2.09
C ILE A 12 -0.77 7.08 1.39
N ASP A 13 -0.27 7.01 0.17
CA ASP A 13 0.16 8.15 -0.63
C ASP A 13 -0.42 8.06 -2.05
N ILE A 14 -1.66 8.49 -2.21
CA ILE A 14 -2.37 8.61 -3.50
C ILE A 14 -2.47 10.10 -3.85
N PRO A 15 -1.56 10.68 -4.64
CA PRO A 15 -1.56 12.13 -4.88
C PRO A 15 -2.61 12.58 -5.90
N ASP A 16 -3.17 11.66 -6.69
CA ASP A 16 -4.21 11.97 -7.68
C ASP A 16 -5.58 12.02 -6.99
N GLU A 17 -6.18 13.20 -6.90
CA GLU A 17 -7.49 13.41 -6.26
C GLU A 17 -8.66 12.80 -7.05
N THR A 18 -8.44 12.43 -8.32
CA THR A 18 -9.46 11.77 -9.15
C THR A 18 -9.49 10.25 -8.97
N ASP A 19 -8.50 9.69 -8.27
CA ASP A 19 -8.47 8.29 -7.89
C ASP A 19 -9.60 8.00 -6.88
N PRO A 20 -10.47 7.00 -7.11
CA PRO A 20 -11.53 6.64 -6.17
C PRO A 20 -11.03 6.33 -4.75
N ASP A 21 -9.79 5.87 -4.62
CA ASP A 21 -9.14 5.56 -3.35
C ASP A 21 -8.44 6.78 -2.71
N TYR A 22 -8.49 7.97 -3.32
CA TYR A 22 -7.93 9.21 -2.75
C TYR A 22 -8.43 9.48 -1.32
N ARG A 23 -9.63 9.00 -0.96
CA ARG A 23 -10.17 9.05 0.42
C ARG A 23 -9.26 8.40 1.48
N LEU A 24 -8.32 7.56 1.07
CA LEU A 24 -7.34 6.89 1.92
C LEU A 24 -6.01 7.66 1.99
N HIS A 25 -5.83 8.72 1.19
CA HIS A 25 -4.59 9.50 1.18
C HIS A 25 -4.29 10.06 2.58
N GLY A 26 -3.07 9.86 3.05
CA GLY A 26 -2.61 10.32 4.37
C GLY A 26 -2.96 9.38 5.52
N GLU A 27 -3.82 8.37 5.33
CA GLU A 27 -4.09 7.36 6.35
C GLU A 27 -2.82 6.55 6.65
N HIS A 28 -2.69 6.14 7.91
CA HIS A 28 -1.58 5.32 8.38
C HIS A 28 -2.08 3.95 8.84
N GLY A 29 -1.20 2.97 8.74
CA GLY A 29 -1.50 1.60 9.13
C GLY A 29 -0.25 0.74 9.21
N THR A 30 -0.46 -0.53 9.55
CA THR A 30 0.59 -1.53 9.67
C THR A 30 0.37 -2.64 8.65
N ILE A 31 1.44 -3.09 7.98
CA ILE A 31 1.34 -4.20 7.03
C ILE A 31 1.10 -5.50 7.79
N ALA A 32 -0.08 -6.06 7.64
CA ALA A 32 -0.46 -7.34 8.22
C ALA A 32 -0.03 -8.52 7.33
N LYS A 33 -0.01 -8.35 6.00
CA LYS A 33 0.35 -9.43 5.07
C LYS A 33 0.85 -8.90 3.73
N ILE A 34 1.71 -9.69 3.08
CA ILE A 34 2.09 -9.49 1.68
C ILE A 34 1.45 -10.61 0.85
N LEU A 35 0.73 -10.22 -0.19
CA LEU A 35 -0.01 -11.07 -1.12
C LEU A 35 0.62 -10.95 -2.52
N SER A 36 0.35 -11.95 -3.36
CA SER A 36 0.78 -11.97 -4.75
C SER A 36 -0.42 -12.20 -5.67
N ASP A 37 -0.47 -11.49 -6.79
CA ASP A 37 -1.41 -11.70 -7.90
C ASP A 37 -0.65 -11.81 -9.25
N ASP A 38 -1.38 -12.01 -10.34
CA ASP A 38 -0.82 -12.20 -11.68
C ASP A 38 -0.64 -10.87 -12.45
N ALA A 39 -0.70 -9.71 -11.80
CA ALA A 39 -0.62 -8.41 -12.48
C ALA A 39 0.71 -8.19 -13.22
N ALA A 40 1.79 -8.87 -12.81
CA ALA A 40 3.05 -8.86 -13.55
C ALA A 40 2.93 -9.46 -14.95
N GLU A 41 2.01 -10.38 -15.21
CA GLU A 41 1.82 -11.00 -16.53
C GLU A 41 1.35 -9.98 -17.58
N LEU A 42 0.52 -9.01 -17.16
CA LEU A 42 0.00 -7.96 -18.02
C LEU A 42 0.93 -6.75 -18.12
N THR A 43 1.63 -6.42 -17.04
CA THR A 43 2.45 -5.21 -16.94
C THR A 43 3.91 -5.43 -17.31
N GLY A 44 4.37 -6.69 -17.31
CA GLY A 44 5.78 -7.05 -17.45
C GLY A 44 6.65 -6.63 -16.25
N ASN A 45 6.05 -6.12 -15.18
CA ASN A 45 6.77 -5.68 -13.98
C ASN A 45 6.48 -6.61 -12.80
N PRO A 46 7.45 -7.41 -12.34
CA PRO A 46 7.27 -8.34 -11.23
C PRO A 46 6.80 -7.69 -9.93
N ARG A 47 7.09 -6.39 -9.72
CA ARG A 47 6.64 -5.66 -8.52
C ARG A 47 5.14 -5.42 -8.51
N ASP A 48 4.52 -5.48 -9.68
CA ASP A 48 3.08 -5.25 -9.80
C ASP A 48 2.30 -6.43 -9.27
N SER A 49 2.90 -7.63 -9.17
CA SER A 49 2.29 -8.75 -8.47
C SER A 49 2.14 -8.55 -6.96
N GLN A 50 2.88 -7.63 -6.33
CA GLN A 50 2.85 -7.48 -4.88
C GLN A 50 1.72 -6.58 -4.39
N LEU A 51 0.87 -7.14 -3.52
CA LEU A 51 -0.17 -6.43 -2.76
C LEU A 51 0.16 -6.46 -1.27
N TYR A 52 0.02 -5.33 -0.61
CA TYR A 52 0.25 -5.17 0.82
C TYR A 52 -1.10 -5.01 1.51
N ARG A 53 -1.46 -6.00 2.33
CA ARG A 53 -2.62 -5.91 3.22
C ARG A 53 -2.24 -5.08 4.43
N ILE A 54 -2.96 -4.00 4.65
CA ILE A 54 -2.70 -3.02 5.69
C ILE A 54 -3.90 -2.96 6.62
N GLU A 55 -3.64 -3.02 7.92
CA GLU A 55 -4.59 -2.67 8.96
C GLU A 55 -4.40 -1.19 9.29
N LEU A 56 -5.38 -0.36 8.93
CA LEU A 56 -5.38 1.08 9.21
C LEU A 56 -5.71 1.32 10.69
N ASP A 57 -5.27 2.46 11.20
CA ASP A 57 -5.59 2.88 12.59
C ASP A 57 -7.09 3.05 12.83
N SER A 58 -7.83 3.36 11.77
CA SER A 58 -9.30 3.40 11.80
C SER A 58 -9.95 2.03 12.02
N GLY A 59 -9.16 0.94 11.99
CA GLY A 59 -9.62 -0.45 12.11
C GLY A 59 -10.07 -1.08 10.79
N GLN A 60 -10.01 -0.33 9.67
CA GLN A 60 -10.28 -0.88 8.34
C GLN A 60 -9.07 -1.66 7.82
N THR A 61 -9.31 -2.79 7.17
CA THR A 61 -8.29 -3.52 6.41
C THR A 61 -8.43 -3.22 4.93
N ILE A 62 -7.32 -2.88 4.27
CA ILE A 62 -7.25 -2.61 2.82
C ILE A 62 -6.07 -3.34 2.18
N ASP A 63 -6.09 -3.47 0.86
CA ASP A 63 -4.98 -4.02 0.08
C ASP A 63 -4.46 -2.95 -0.88
N MET A 64 -3.17 -2.61 -0.80
CA MET A 64 -2.54 -1.53 -1.58
C MET A 64 -1.29 -2.01 -2.33
N ARG A 65 -1.01 -1.40 -3.50
CA ARG A 65 0.25 -1.64 -4.21
C ARG A 65 1.36 -0.73 -3.71
N TRP A 66 2.61 -1.15 -3.90
CA TRP A 66 3.81 -0.44 -3.42
C TRP A 66 3.89 1.04 -3.85
N ARG A 67 3.31 1.41 -5.00
CA ARG A 67 3.35 2.78 -5.53
C ARG A 67 2.59 3.76 -4.64
N SER A 68 1.55 3.28 -3.97
CA SER A 68 0.66 4.07 -3.12
C SER A 68 1.08 4.04 -1.65
N LEU A 69 2.29 3.55 -1.33
CA LEU A 69 2.80 3.45 0.04
C LEU A 69 4.10 4.24 0.20
N ARG A 70 4.23 4.89 1.36
CA ARG A 70 5.43 5.59 1.81
C ARG A 70 5.72 5.23 3.27
N PRO A 71 6.96 5.46 3.74
CA PRO A 71 7.24 5.48 5.17
C PRO A 71 6.25 6.40 5.91
N PRO A 72 5.97 6.12 7.18
CA PRO A 72 5.17 7.03 7.99
C PRO A 72 5.89 8.38 8.08
N ILE A 73 5.12 9.46 8.21
CA ILE A 73 5.69 10.69 8.74
C ILE A 73 5.74 10.51 10.26
N GLU A 74 6.94 10.61 10.84
CA GLU A 74 7.10 10.76 12.29
C GLU A 74 6.80 12.22 12.64
N ASP A 75 5.92 12.44 13.62
CA ASP A 75 5.79 13.75 14.31
C ASP A 75 6.98 13.98 15.25
#